data_AF-A0A193LCN4-F1
#
_entry.id   AF-A0A193LCN4-F1
#
_cell.length_a   1.000
_cell.length_b   1.000
_cell.length_c   1.000
_cell.angle_alpha   90.00
_cell.angle_beta   90.00
_cell.angle_gamma   90.00
#
_symmetry.space_group_name_H-M   'P 1'
#
loop_
_entity.id
_entity.type
_entity.pdbx_description
1 polymer ?
#
loop_
_entity_poly.entity_id
_entity_poly.type
_entity_poly.pdbx_seq_one_letter_code
_entity_poly.pdbx_strand_id
1 'polypeptide(L)'
;MIDEGYIKFALEWIDSAPPTADEVAQLREWRRPLYAAGLIGHYAELNIGYGNISVRSRDGHFIISGTQTGHLEDPDEQHYARVTDYDIAANRVRCEGRIRASSESMTHAALYELDPNINAVVHVHSAPLWRKLLNVRPTTAASVAYGTPAMAEEFRRLYRETVFAVDGIAIMAGHDEGIIGTGHGMAEASERILGLCDDR
;
A
#
# COMPACT_ATOMS: atom_id res chain seq x y z
N MET A 1 16.47 -12.17 6.70
CA MET A 1 15.98 -12.32 5.32
C MET A 1 14.83 -11.35 5.21
N ILE A 2 14.88 -10.37 4.31
CA ILE A 2 13.79 -9.41 4.15
C ILE A 2 12.60 -10.17 3.55
N ASP A 3 11.47 -10.15 4.24
CA ASP A 3 10.21 -10.73 3.78
C ASP A 3 9.42 -9.60 3.13
N GLU A 4 9.75 -9.23 1.90
CA GLU A 4 9.15 -8.12 1.15
C GLU A 4 8.87 -8.53 -0.29
N GLY A 5 7.78 -8.02 -0.88
CA GLY A 5 7.49 -8.22 -2.29
C GLY A 5 6.98 -9.62 -2.67
N TYR A 6 6.66 -10.47 -1.70
CA TYR A 6 6.11 -11.83 -1.93
C TYR A 6 4.60 -11.86 -1.68
N ILE A 7 3.85 -12.47 -2.60
CA ILE A 7 2.40 -12.64 -2.46
C ILE A 7 2.12 -13.75 -1.45
N LYS A 8 1.41 -13.40 -0.37
CA LYS A 8 1.04 -14.29 0.75
C LYS A 8 -0.43 -14.75 0.73
N PHE A 9 -1.14 -14.41 -0.33
CA PHE A 9 -2.55 -14.75 -0.56
C PHE A 9 -2.72 -15.54 -1.86
N ALA A 10 -3.85 -16.23 -2.01
CA ALA A 10 -4.21 -16.87 -3.26
C ALA A 10 -4.54 -15.78 -4.30
N LEU A 11 -3.69 -15.62 -5.32
CA LEU A 11 -3.89 -14.65 -6.38
C LEU A 11 -4.51 -15.30 -7.62
N GLU A 12 -5.69 -14.82 -7.98
CA GLU A 12 -6.25 -15.02 -9.32
C GLU A 12 -5.93 -13.80 -10.18
N TRP A 13 -4.99 -13.96 -11.11
CA TRP A 13 -4.62 -12.90 -12.04
C TRP A 13 -5.10 -13.24 -13.45
N ILE A 14 -5.79 -12.27 -14.06
CA ILE A 14 -6.24 -12.34 -15.44
C ILE A 14 -5.43 -11.33 -16.25
N ASP A 15 -4.65 -11.81 -17.22
CA ASP A 15 -3.97 -10.95 -18.19
C ASP A 15 -5.03 -10.29 -19.08
N SER A 16 -5.12 -8.97 -19.00
CA SER A 16 -6.12 -8.15 -19.68
C SER A 16 -5.53 -6.80 -20.09
N ALA A 17 -6.36 -5.95 -20.71
CA ALA A 17 -6.01 -4.56 -20.91
C ALA A 17 -5.62 -3.91 -19.56
N PRO A 18 -4.59 -3.04 -19.54
CA PRO A 18 -4.25 -2.28 -18.35
C PRO A 18 -5.37 -1.27 -18.01
N PRO A 19 -5.35 -0.68 -16.81
CA PRO A 19 -6.11 0.53 -16.53
C PRO A 19 -5.81 1.64 -17.56
N THR A 20 -6.73 2.58 -17.74
CA THR A 20 -6.52 3.72 -18.65
C THR A 20 -5.56 4.75 -18.03
N ALA A 21 -4.98 5.61 -18.87
CA ALA A 21 -4.10 6.69 -18.42
C ALA A 21 -4.78 7.62 -17.39
N ASP A 22 -6.06 7.94 -17.60
CA ASP A 22 -6.84 8.79 -16.69
C ASP A 22 -7.05 8.11 -15.33
N GLU A 23 -7.27 6.80 -15.32
CA GLU A 23 -7.46 6.02 -14.10
C GLU A 23 -6.19 5.91 -13.25
N VAL A 24 -5.00 5.96 -13.86
CA VAL A 24 -3.71 5.91 -13.13
C VAL A 24 -3.07 7.28 -12.92
N ALA A 25 -3.66 8.36 -13.45
CA ALA A 25 -3.05 9.68 -13.45
C ALA A 25 -2.62 10.14 -12.05
N GLN A 26 -3.52 10.04 -11.06
CA GLN A 26 -3.22 10.42 -9.68
C GLN A 26 -2.17 9.52 -9.02
N LEU A 27 -2.17 8.23 -9.34
CA LEU A 27 -1.17 7.30 -8.82
C LEU A 27 0.22 7.68 -9.34
N ARG A 28 0.34 7.96 -10.64
CA ARG A 28 1.60 8.38 -11.27
C ARG A 28 2.08 9.72 -10.74
N GLU A 29 1.17 10.69 -10.60
CA GLU A 29 1.46 12.02 -10.05
C GLU A 29 2.11 11.92 -8.66
N TRP A 30 1.51 11.16 -7.75
CA TRP A 30 1.97 11.07 -6.36
C TRP A 30 3.06 10.02 -6.11
N ARG A 31 3.21 9.04 -6.99
CA ARG A 31 4.36 8.13 -6.96
C ARG A 31 5.67 8.90 -7.10
N ARG A 32 5.73 9.89 -7.98
CA ARG A 32 6.97 10.63 -8.29
C ARG A 32 7.62 11.26 -7.05
N PRO A 33 6.93 12.10 -6.23
CA PRO A 33 7.54 12.65 -5.02
C PRO A 33 7.87 11.58 -3.96
N LEU A 34 7.06 10.52 -3.82
CA LEU A 34 7.35 9.41 -2.90
C LEU A 34 8.61 8.64 -3.32
N TYR A 35 8.77 8.37 -4.61
CA TYR A 35 9.96 7.74 -5.19
C TYR A 35 11.20 8.64 -5.04
N ALA A 36 11.07 9.94 -5.35
CA ALA A 36 12.15 10.91 -5.18
C ALA A 36 12.60 11.06 -3.73
N ALA A 37 11.70 10.87 -2.76
CA ALA A 37 11.99 10.85 -1.34
C ALA A 37 12.63 9.52 -0.85
N GLY A 38 12.76 8.52 -1.73
CA GLY A 38 13.29 7.18 -1.38
C GLY A 38 12.32 6.35 -0.53
N LEU A 39 11.02 6.67 -0.56
CA LEU A 39 9.98 5.99 0.22
C LEU A 39 9.33 4.83 -0.55
N ILE A 40 9.45 4.86 -1.88
CA ILE A 40 9.12 3.78 -2.81
C ILE A 40 10.36 3.54 -3.65
N GLY A 41 10.74 2.29 -3.86
CA GLY A 41 12.01 2.02 -4.53
C GLY A 41 12.32 0.54 -4.63
N HIS A 42 13.61 0.24 -4.76
CA HIS A 42 14.11 -1.11 -4.96
C HIS A 42 15.43 -1.32 -4.23
N TYR A 43 15.54 -2.45 -3.52
CA TYR A 43 16.78 -2.91 -2.94
C TYR A 43 17.56 -3.67 -4.02
N ALA A 44 18.51 -3.00 -4.67
CA ALA A 44 19.29 -3.55 -5.78
C ALA A 44 19.98 -4.88 -5.45
N GLU A 45 20.56 -5.00 -4.25
CA GLU A 45 21.29 -6.19 -3.80
C GLU A 45 20.40 -7.42 -3.61
N LEU A 46 19.13 -7.19 -3.26
CA LEU A 46 18.15 -8.26 -3.02
C LEU A 46 17.24 -8.50 -4.22
N ASN A 47 17.27 -7.58 -5.19
CA ASN A 47 16.36 -7.51 -6.30
C ASN A 47 14.87 -7.50 -5.87
N ILE A 48 14.54 -6.69 -4.86
CA ILE A 48 13.19 -6.58 -4.29
C ILE A 48 12.71 -5.12 -4.34
N GLY A 49 11.57 -4.89 -5.00
CA GLY A 49 10.84 -3.62 -4.94
C GLY A 49 10.06 -3.47 -3.63
N TYR A 50 10.00 -2.25 -3.10
CA TYR A 50 9.25 -1.90 -1.89
C TYR A 50 8.35 -0.68 -2.13
N GLY A 51 7.33 -0.56 -1.28
CA GLY A 51 6.35 0.51 -1.36
C GLY A 51 5.36 0.34 -2.51
N ASN A 52 4.11 0.70 -2.27
CA ASN A 52 3.04 0.59 -3.24
C ASN A 52 1.90 1.56 -2.90
N ILE A 53 1.11 1.91 -3.90
CA ILE A 53 0.04 2.90 -3.78
C ILE A 53 -1.21 2.41 -4.48
N SER A 54 -2.38 2.74 -3.94
CA SER A 54 -3.66 2.46 -4.57
C SER A 54 -4.66 3.58 -4.44
N VAL A 55 -5.59 3.62 -5.39
CA VAL A 55 -6.76 4.51 -5.38
C VAL A 55 -8.02 3.67 -5.60
N ARG A 56 -9.06 3.95 -4.81
CA ARG A 56 -10.37 3.30 -4.95
C ARG A 56 -11.03 3.78 -6.25
N SER A 57 -11.68 2.87 -6.98
CA SER A 57 -12.54 3.23 -8.11
C SER A 57 -14.02 3.25 -7.70
N ARG A 58 -14.89 3.74 -8.58
CA ARG A 58 -16.30 4.03 -8.26
C ARG A 58 -17.17 2.79 -7.96
N ASP A 59 -16.65 1.58 -8.13
CA ASP A 59 -17.43 0.33 -8.08
C ASP A 59 -16.94 -0.65 -6.99
N GLY A 60 -16.25 -0.16 -5.95
CA GLY A 60 -15.72 -1.00 -4.87
C GLY A 60 -14.43 -1.76 -5.23
N HIS A 61 -14.01 -1.69 -6.48
CA HIS A 61 -12.66 -2.06 -6.94
C HIS A 61 -11.63 -0.99 -6.55
N PHE A 62 -10.36 -1.29 -6.78
CA PHE A 62 -9.30 -0.30 -6.68
C PHE A 62 -8.18 -0.59 -7.68
N ILE A 63 -7.40 0.44 -7.99
CA ILE A 63 -6.23 0.35 -8.87
C ILE A 63 -5.01 0.49 -7.98
N ILE A 64 -4.05 -0.41 -8.17
CA ILE A 64 -2.84 -0.51 -7.34
C ILE A 64 -1.61 -0.69 -8.22
N SER A 65 -0.47 -0.19 -7.77
CA SER A 65 0.82 -0.50 -8.40
C SER A 65 1.05 -2.02 -8.45
N GLY A 66 1.59 -2.49 -9.58
CA GLY A 66 1.94 -3.89 -9.76
C GLY A 66 3.07 -4.34 -8.83
N THR A 67 3.13 -5.64 -8.58
CA THR A 67 4.22 -6.24 -7.80
C THR A 67 5.58 -6.00 -8.47
N GLN A 68 6.64 -5.80 -7.67
CA GLN A 68 8.02 -5.60 -8.14
C GLN A 68 8.26 -4.41 -9.08
N THR A 69 7.36 -3.42 -9.10
CA THR A 69 7.51 -2.19 -9.90
C THR A 69 8.30 -1.09 -9.20
N GLY A 70 8.81 -1.36 -7.99
CA GLY A 70 9.55 -0.42 -7.16
C GLY A 70 10.76 0.24 -7.84
N HIS A 71 11.40 -0.43 -8.79
CA HIS A 71 12.56 0.08 -9.55
C HIS A 71 12.19 1.10 -10.64
N LEU A 72 10.90 1.30 -10.92
CA LEU A 72 10.42 2.23 -11.93
C LEU A 72 10.09 3.58 -11.30
N GLU A 73 10.82 4.60 -11.74
CA GLU A 73 10.58 6.00 -11.36
C GLU A 73 9.25 6.51 -11.95
N ASP A 74 9.00 6.25 -13.23
CA ASP A 74 7.80 6.69 -13.95
C ASP A 74 7.12 5.51 -14.67
N PRO A 75 6.42 4.62 -13.93
CA PRO A 75 5.67 3.53 -14.52
C PRO A 75 4.50 4.05 -15.38
N ASP A 76 4.31 3.45 -16.55
CA ASP A 76 3.12 3.62 -17.38
C ASP A 76 1.93 2.77 -16.86
N GLU A 77 0.79 2.82 -17.54
CA GLU A 77 -0.41 2.08 -17.17
C GLU A 77 -0.25 0.55 -17.09
N GLN A 78 0.73 -0.02 -17.80
CA GLN A 78 0.96 -1.47 -17.83
C GLN A 78 1.50 -2.00 -16.49
N HIS A 79 2.03 -1.09 -15.67
CA HIS A 79 2.59 -1.37 -14.37
C HIS A 79 1.59 -1.19 -13.23
N TYR A 80 0.31 -1.02 -13.55
CA TYR A 80 -0.79 -0.98 -12.60
C TYR A 80 -1.77 -2.11 -12.88
N ALA A 81 -2.40 -2.58 -11.81
CA ALA A 81 -3.41 -3.63 -11.84
C ALA A 81 -4.71 -3.13 -11.22
N ARG A 82 -5.83 -3.61 -11.73
CA ARG A 82 -7.16 -3.41 -11.12
C ARG A 82 -7.47 -4.61 -10.24
N VAL A 83 -7.65 -4.40 -8.95
CA VAL A 83 -8.19 -5.42 -8.05
C VAL A 83 -9.71 -5.39 -8.18
N THR A 84 -10.27 -6.48 -8.69
CA THR A 84 -11.70 -6.60 -9.04
C THR A 84 -12.49 -7.41 -8.02
N ASP A 85 -11.83 -8.22 -7.20
CA ASP A 85 -12.47 -8.92 -6.09
C ASP A 85 -11.42 -9.29 -5.04
N TYR A 86 -11.85 -9.47 -3.79
CA TYR A 86 -11.00 -9.97 -2.72
C TYR A 86 -11.85 -10.60 -1.62
N ASP A 87 -11.23 -11.50 -0.87
CA ASP A 87 -11.83 -12.16 0.27
C ASP A 87 -10.75 -12.26 1.36
N ILE A 88 -10.85 -11.37 2.34
CA ILE A 88 -9.88 -11.26 3.43
C ILE A 88 -9.89 -12.54 4.27
N ALA A 89 -11.06 -13.10 4.56
CA ALA A 89 -11.16 -14.30 5.39
C ALA A 89 -10.58 -15.53 4.66
N ALA A 90 -10.84 -15.67 3.36
CA ALA A 90 -10.27 -16.73 2.54
C ALA A 90 -8.84 -16.46 2.05
N ASN A 91 -8.26 -15.31 2.42
CA ASN A 91 -6.93 -14.88 1.99
C ASN A 91 -6.75 -14.94 0.46
N ARG A 92 -7.70 -14.36 -0.30
CA ARG A 92 -7.75 -14.40 -1.78
C ARG A 92 -7.87 -12.98 -2.36
N VAL A 93 -7.18 -12.73 -3.47
CA VAL A 93 -7.33 -11.51 -4.28
C VAL A 93 -7.49 -11.90 -5.75
N ARG A 94 -8.38 -11.20 -6.45
CA ARG A 94 -8.53 -11.27 -7.90
C ARG A 94 -8.15 -9.94 -8.52
N CYS A 95 -7.30 -9.98 -9.55
CA CYS A 95 -6.91 -8.77 -10.26
C CYS A 95 -6.79 -8.96 -11.77
N GLU A 96 -6.89 -7.84 -12.48
CA GLU A 96 -6.84 -7.75 -13.93
C GLU A 96 -5.81 -6.69 -14.35
N GLY A 97 -5.14 -6.92 -15.47
CA GLY A 97 -4.15 -6.01 -16.06
C GLY A 97 -2.94 -6.75 -16.61
N ARG A 98 -1.99 -5.99 -17.18
CA ARG A 98 -0.74 -6.54 -17.74
C ARG A 98 0.26 -7.01 -16.69
N ILE A 99 0.00 -6.70 -15.43
CA ILE A 99 0.84 -7.07 -14.30
C ILE A 99 -0.02 -7.59 -13.14
N ARG A 100 0.58 -8.43 -12.30
CA ARG A 100 -0.03 -8.84 -11.03
C ARG A 100 -0.04 -7.65 -10.07
N ALA A 101 -1.12 -7.51 -9.31
CA ALA A 101 -1.23 -6.51 -8.25
C ALA A 101 -0.15 -6.70 -7.17
N SER A 102 0.14 -5.63 -6.41
CA SER A 102 1.10 -5.66 -5.29
C SER A 102 0.87 -6.84 -4.35
N SER A 103 1.94 -7.37 -3.76
CA SER A 103 1.91 -8.35 -2.66
C SER A 103 1.16 -7.87 -1.42
N GLU A 104 0.88 -6.57 -1.32
CA GLU A 104 0.14 -5.96 -0.21
C GLU A 104 -1.29 -5.55 -0.57
N SER A 105 -1.81 -6.00 -1.72
CA SER A 105 -3.19 -5.73 -2.15
C SER A 105 -4.23 -6.11 -1.08
N MET A 106 -3.98 -7.17 -0.31
CA MET A 106 -4.84 -7.57 0.81
C MET A 106 -4.91 -6.52 1.92
N THR A 107 -3.77 -5.91 2.26
CA THR A 107 -3.71 -4.82 3.25
C THR A 107 -4.50 -3.60 2.76
N HIS A 108 -4.38 -3.26 1.48
CA HIS A 108 -5.11 -2.14 0.87
C HIS A 108 -6.62 -2.39 0.89
N ALA A 109 -7.04 -3.60 0.51
CA ALA A 109 -8.43 -4.03 0.61
C ALA A 109 -8.97 -3.90 2.05
N ALA A 110 -8.23 -4.38 3.04
CA ALA A 110 -8.59 -4.28 4.45
C ALA A 110 -8.77 -2.82 4.91
N LEU A 111 -7.89 -1.91 4.49
CA LEU A 111 -7.98 -0.49 4.79
C LEU A 111 -9.21 0.15 4.14
N TYR A 112 -9.54 -0.25 2.91
CA TYR A 112 -10.74 0.18 2.22
C TYR A 112 -12.04 -0.33 2.87
N GLU A 113 -12.03 -1.43 3.63
CA GLU A 113 -13.21 -1.88 4.38
C GLU A 113 -13.45 -1.07 5.68
N LEU A 114 -12.47 -0.34 6.17
CA LEU A 114 -12.59 0.39 7.45
C LEU A 114 -13.55 1.57 7.36
N ASP A 115 -13.47 2.32 6.25
CA ASP A 115 -14.22 3.55 6.06
C ASP A 115 -14.44 3.82 4.55
N PRO A 116 -15.69 4.07 4.10
CA PRO A 116 -15.96 4.45 2.71
C PRO A 116 -15.27 5.76 2.28
N ASN A 117 -14.84 6.61 3.22
CA ASN A 117 -14.12 7.84 2.94
C ASN A 117 -12.62 7.60 2.65
N ILE A 118 -12.06 6.43 2.98
CA ILE A 118 -10.71 6.07 2.56
C ILE A 118 -10.77 5.74 1.06
N ASN A 119 -10.19 6.61 0.24
CA ASN A 119 -10.12 6.45 -1.22
C ASN A 119 -8.70 6.32 -1.74
N ALA A 120 -7.68 6.49 -0.88
CA ALA A 120 -6.29 6.24 -1.23
C ALA A 120 -5.54 5.57 -0.08
N VAL A 121 -4.62 4.69 -0.45
CA VAL A 121 -3.68 4.05 0.47
C VAL A 121 -2.28 4.18 -0.12
N VAL A 122 -1.35 4.64 0.71
CA VAL A 122 0.07 4.76 0.42
C VAL A 122 0.82 3.89 1.41
N HIS A 123 1.50 2.87 0.90
CA HIS A 123 2.43 2.05 1.64
C HIS A 123 3.86 2.41 1.22
N VAL A 124 4.72 2.71 2.20
CA VAL A 124 6.11 3.12 1.96
C VAL A 124 7.06 2.45 2.94
N HIS A 125 8.34 2.47 2.60
CA HIS A 125 9.41 1.96 3.44
C HIS A 125 10.38 3.06 3.82
N SER A 126 10.71 3.16 5.11
CA SER A 126 11.76 4.04 5.61
C SER A 126 12.24 3.59 6.98
N ALA A 127 13.40 2.94 7.05
CA ALA A 127 13.99 2.52 8.32
C ALA A 127 14.12 3.66 9.36
N PRO A 128 14.59 4.88 9.00
CA PRO A 128 14.70 5.97 9.95
C PRO A 128 13.35 6.42 10.51
N LEU A 129 12.33 6.60 9.64
CA LEU A 129 11.00 7.02 10.08
C LEU A 129 10.31 5.93 10.89
N TRP A 130 10.40 4.68 10.44
CA TRP A 130 9.83 3.53 11.13
C TRP A 130 10.38 3.44 12.55
N ARG A 131 11.70 3.50 12.75
CA ARG A 131 12.31 3.47 14.11
C ARG A 131 11.89 4.67 14.96
N LYS A 132 11.78 5.86 14.37
CA LYS A 132 11.37 7.09 15.07
C LYS A 132 9.92 7.03 15.54
N LEU A 133 9.03 6.42 14.74
CA LEU A 133 7.58 6.46 14.93
C LEU A 133 7.00 5.18 15.56
N LEU A 134 7.77 4.09 15.60
CA LEU A 134 7.36 2.82 16.20
C LEU A 134 6.92 3.03 17.65
N ASN A 135 5.68 2.65 17.97
CA ASN A 135 5.02 2.85 19.27
C ASN A 135 4.84 4.33 19.70
N VAL A 136 5.18 5.30 18.84
CA VAL A 136 4.87 6.73 19.01
C VAL A 136 3.58 7.07 18.26
N ARG A 137 3.42 6.51 17.06
CA ARG A 137 2.19 6.55 16.26
C ARG A 137 1.43 5.23 16.39
N PRO A 138 0.14 5.15 15.98
CA PRO A 138 -0.59 3.89 15.89
C PRO A 138 0.26 2.80 15.22
N THR A 139 0.42 1.66 15.89
CA THR A 139 1.40 0.63 15.51
C THR A 139 0.76 -0.76 15.58
N THR A 140 0.88 -1.54 14.51
CA THR A 140 0.37 -2.93 14.47
C THR A 140 1.22 -3.86 15.35
N ALA A 141 0.71 -5.03 15.72
CA ALA A 141 1.47 -6.02 16.46
C ALA A 141 2.64 -6.59 15.65
N ALA A 142 3.83 -6.67 16.26
CA ALA A 142 5.05 -7.16 15.61
C ALA A 142 4.98 -8.63 15.15
N SER A 143 4.11 -9.44 15.74
CA SER A 143 3.91 -10.84 15.36
C SER A 143 3.02 -11.03 14.12
N VAL A 144 2.44 -9.95 13.57
CA VAL A 144 1.49 -10.01 12.46
C VAL A 144 2.17 -9.61 11.17
N ALA A 145 2.32 -10.57 10.26
CA ALA A 145 2.93 -10.35 8.95
C ALA A 145 1.99 -9.62 7.97
N TYR A 146 2.55 -8.79 7.09
CA TYR A 146 1.82 -8.13 6.00
C TYR A 146 1.09 -9.12 5.08
N GLY A 147 0.08 -8.62 4.36
CA GLY A 147 -0.61 -9.41 3.34
C GLY A 147 -1.41 -10.60 3.89
N THR A 148 -1.69 -10.62 5.19
CA THR A 148 -2.44 -11.68 5.87
C THR A 148 -3.79 -11.18 6.43
N PRO A 149 -4.75 -12.07 6.69
CA PRO A 149 -6.02 -11.69 7.34
C PRO A 149 -5.80 -11.11 8.76
N ALA A 150 -4.76 -11.56 9.45
CA ALA A 150 -4.40 -11.02 10.76
C ALA A 150 -3.99 -9.54 10.68
N MET A 151 -3.35 -9.12 9.59
CA MET A 151 -3.03 -7.70 9.37
C MET A 151 -4.29 -6.86 9.19
N ALA A 152 -5.33 -7.40 8.54
CA ALA A 152 -6.62 -6.73 8.45
C ALA A 152 -7.25 -6.50 9.82
N GLU A 153 -7.20 -7.49 10.71
CA GLU A 153 -7.69 -7.34 12.09
C GLU A 153 -6.88 -6.30 12.88
N GLU A 154 -5.57 -6.23 12.68
CA GLU A 154 -4.74 -5.20 13.31
C GLU A 154 -5.11 -3.80 12.86
N PHE A 155 -5.35 -3.58 11.56
CA PHE A 155 -5.82 -2.29 11.09
C PHE A 155 -7.23 -1.95 11.59
N ARG A 156 -8.13 -2.95 11.69
CA ARG A 156 -9.45 -2.77 12.34
C ARG A 156 -9.30 -2.34 13.81
N ARG A 157 -8.38 -2.97 14.56
CA ARG A 157 -8.07 -2.60 15.95
C ARG A 157 -7.54 -1.17 16.02
N LEU A 158 -6.52 -0.82 15.22
CA LEU A 158 -5.93 0.53 15.21
C LEU A 158 -6.97 1.60 14.86
N TYR A 159 -7.81 1.35 13.86
CA TYR A 159 -8.85 2.28 13.46
C TYR A 159 -9.87 2.54 14.58
N ARG A 160 -10.25 1.51 15.35
CA ARG A 160 -11.19 1.69 16.47
C ARG A 160 -10.57 2.32 17.71
N GLU A 161 -9.32 2.02 18.00
CA GLU A 161 -8.73 2.25 19.33
C GLU A 161 -7.74 3.41 19.37
N THR A 162 -7.38 4.00 18.24
CA THR A 162 -6.30 4.99 18.16
C THR A 162 -6.68 6.18 17.26
N VAL A 163 -5.78 7.17 17.22
CA VAL A 163 -5.89 8.32 16.31
C VAL A 163 -5.74 7.96 14.83
N PHE A 164 -5.48 6.69 14.47
CA PHE A 164 -5.38 6.24 13.06
C PHE A 164 -6.62 6.59 12.24
N ALA A 165 -7.83 6.51 12.83
CA ALA A 165 -9.06 6.90 12.13
C ALA A 165 -9.11 8.37 11.72
N VAL A 166 -8.31 9.24 12.36
CA VAL A 166 -8.26 10.68 12.11
C VAL A 166 -7.00 11.03 11.30
N ASP A 167 -5.84 10.65 11.82
CA ASP A 167 -4.53 11.00 11.27
C ASP A 167 -4.15 10.16 10.04
N GLY A 168 -4.75 8.97 9.88
CA GLY A 168 -4.51 8.03 8.78
C GLY A 168 -3.09 7.52 8.64
N ILE A 169 -2.23 7.69 9.66
CA ILE A 169 -0.85 7.19 9.67
C ILE A 169 -0.73 6.03 10.66
N ALA A 170 -0.18 4.92 10.19
CA ALA A 170 0.13 3.76 11.02
C ALA A 170 1.49 3.16 10.67
N ILE A 171 2.17 2.63 11.68
CA ILE A 171 3.45 1.93 11.55
C ILE A 171 3.21 0.42 11.61
N MET A 172 3.81 -0.32 10.68
CA MET A 172 3.64 -1.77 10.62
C MET A 172 4.79 -2.45 11.38
N ALA A 173 4.59 -2.86 12.63
CA ALA A 173 5.69 -3.43 13.41
C ALA A 173 6.11 -4.82 12.94
N GLY A 174 5.18 -5.60 12.35
CA GLY A 174 5.46 -6.91 11.75
C GLY A 174 5.88 -6.83 10.28
N HIS A 175 6.20 -5.62 9.80
CA HIS A 175 6.67 -5.34 8.46
C HIS A 175 7.75 -4.26 8.52
N ASP A 176 9.01 -4.70 8.68
CA ASP A 176 10.14 -3.80 8.90
C ASP A 176 10.14 -2.66 7.89
N GLU A 177 10.39 -1.44 8.38
CA GLU A 177 10.42 -0.20 7.59
C GLU A 177 9.04 0.26 7.06
N GLY A 178 8.00 -0.56 7.16
CA GLY A 178 6.67 -0.34 6.61
C GLY A 178 5.84 0.72 7.33
N ILE A 179 5.34 1.68 6.55
CA ILE A 179 4.47 2.78 7.02
C ILE A 179 3.26 2.87 6.08
N ILE A 180 2.07 3.05 6.66
CA ILE A 180 0.80 3.25 5.94
C ILE A 180 0.32 4.68 6.12
N GLY A 181 -0.10 5.29 5.01
CA GLY A 181 -0.88 6.52 4.94
C GLY A 181 -2.21 6.26 4.25
N THR A 182 -3.31 6.72 4.83
CA THR A 182 -4.64 6.71 4.20
C THR A 182 -5.17 8.13 4.03
N GLY A 183 -6.09 8.32 3.09
CA GLY A 183 -6.75 9.60 2.87
C GLY A 183 -7.99 9.53 1.98
N HIS A 184 -8.70 10.65 1.88
CA HIS A 184 -9.85 10.85 1.00
C HIS A 184 -9.46 10.89 -0.49
N GLY A 185 -8.17 10.89 -0.79
CA GLY A 185 -7.59 10.81 -2.12
C GLY A 185 -6.07 10.74 -2.05
N MET A 186 -5.44 10.56 -3.22
CA MET A 186 -3.99 10.34 -3.31
C MET A 186 -3.16 11.50 -2.74
N ALA A 187 -3.63 12.74 -2.89
CA ALA A 187 -2.96 13.92 -2.36
C ALA A 187 -2.82 13.86 -0.84
N GLU A 188 -3.95 13.75 -0.12
CA GLU A 188 -3.93 13.71 1.34
C GLU A 188 -3.12 12.54 1.88
N ALA A 189 -3.29 11.32 1.32
CA ALA A 189 -2.54 10.15 1.78
C ALA A 189 -1.02 10.32 1.59
N SER A 190 -0.61 10.92 0.47
CA SER A 190 0.81 11.13 0.14
C SER A 190 1.41 12.28 0.92
N GLU A 191 0.70 13.40 1.09
CA GLU A 191 1.14 14.56 1.87
C GLU A 191 1.32 14.21 3.34
N ARG A 192 0.42 13.39 3.91
CA ARG A 192 0.58 12.85 5.27
C ARG A 192 1.90 12.10 5.45
N ILE A 193 2.26 11.28 4.46
CA ILE A 193 3.51 10.52 4.47
C ILE A 193 4.73 11.42 4.24
N LEU A 194 4.68 12.29 3.23
CA LEU A 194 5.77 13.20 2.89
C LEU A 194 6.06 14.19 4.03
N GLY A 195 5.03 14.66 4.73
CA GLY A 195 5.19 15.54 5.90
C GLY A 195 5.98 14.89 7.05
N LEU A 196 6.01 13.55 7.16
CA LEU A 196 6.86 12.86 8.14
C LEU A 196 8.36 13.06 7.85
N CYS A 197 8.71 13.32 6.59
CA CYS A 197 10.08 13.57 6.16
C CYS A 197 10.57 14.98 6.48
N ASP A 198 9.66 15.92 6.76
CA ASP A 198 9.96 17.34 6.98
C ASP A 198 10.20 17.69 8.46
N ASP A 199 9.82 16.80 9.39
CA ASP A 199 10.14 16.89 10.84
C ASP A 199 11.63 16.55 11.15
N ARG A 200 12.56 17.04 10.31
CA ARG A 200 14.02 16.89 10.46
C ARG A 200 14.66 17.95 11.35
#